data_AF-A0A6L2KET4-F1
#
_entry.id   AF-A0A6L2KET4-F1
#
_cell.length_a   1.000
_cell.length_b   1.000
_cell.length_c   1.000
_cell.angle_alpha   90.00
_cell.angle_beta   90.00
_cell.angle_gamma   90.00
#
_symmetry.space_group_name_H-M   'P 1'
#
loop_
_entity.id
_entity.type
_entity.pdbx_description
1 polymer ?
#
loop_
_entity_poly.entity_id
_entity_poly.type
_entity_poly.pdbx_seq_one_letter_code
_entity_poly.pdbx_strand_id
1 'polypeptide(L)'
;MNVAGARENVGSLVVQQSGIQCYNCKVFDHFAKERRKPKRVKDSAYHKEKMLLCKQAEKGVPLQAEQSDWLADMDEEIDEQELEAHYSYMAKIQENDQNDVECEDERAVLANLIVNLKLDVDENKKIQKQLKKANTPLAHELVQCKSILAETSKTLEESNSVRDSCLVVLQTKQIEFEKYKAYNDRTVDYDKLERKLNETLGLLAQKYIDIKEGLKLKAYEISVVKEKHDELVKQSLLTKSHYEGLVKEKIKTQNDSIAFVYELKKEMHANLKYIESLEKEIDDLEYDKAEFSNMYDSILQECASNDVMCTYLHSLSGLDAHTELQCLYLHKVKECDCLALKLSKQTESVIKEVYTELL
;
A
#
# COMPACT_ATOMS: atom_id res chain seq x y z
N MET A 1 -16.35 -44.93 -16.18
CA MET A 1 -16.33 -46.09 -17.10
C MET A 1 -15.69 -45.60 -18.39
N ASN A 2 -14.41 -45.95 -18.59
CA ASN A 2 -13.68 -45.76 -19.84
C ASN A 2 -13.74 -47.09 -20.60
N VAL A 3 -14.04 -47.07 -21.90
CA VAL A 3 -13.61 -48.14 -22.82
C VAL A 3 -13.22 -47.50 -24.15
N ALA A 4 -11.91 -47.54 -24.40
CA ALA A 4 -11.27 -47.35 -25.69
C ALA A 4 -11.31 -48.67 -26.46
N GLY A 5 -11.52 -48.60 -27.77
CA GLY A 5 -11.50 -49.75 -28.67
C GLY A 5 -10.08 -50.24 -28.94
N ALA A 6 -9.82 -51.50 -28.57
CA ALA A 6 -8.65 -52.28 -28.98
C ALA A 6 -9.01 -53.14 -30.21
N ARG A 7 -8.11 -53.19 -31.19
CA ARG A 7 -8.16 -54.10 -32.35
C ARG A 7 -7.63 -55.47 -31.92
N GLU A 8 -8.42 -56.51 -32.15
CA GLU A 8 -8.01 -57.92 -32.02
C GLU A 8 -7.38 -58.45 -33.31
N ASN A 9 -6.28 -59.17 -33.13
CA ASN A 9 -5.69 -60.13 -34.06
C ASN A 9 -5.78 -61.52 -33.40
N VAL A 10 -6.44 -62.48 -34.03
CA VAL A 10 -6.31 -63.94 -33.85
C VAL A 10 -6.84 -64.56 -35.18
N GLY A 11 -6.19 -65.42 -35.95
CA GLY A 11 -5.16 -66.43 -35.66
C GLY A 11 -5.79 -67.84 -35.74
N SER A 12 -5.20 -68.73 -36.57
CA SER A 12 -5.35 -70.20 -36.62
C SER A 12 -6.33 -70.83 -37.63
N LEU A 13 -6.07 -71.99 -38.26
CA LEU A 13 -5.33 -73.19 -37.79
C LEU A 13 -4.96 -74.15 -38.99
N VAL A 14 -3.79 -74.83 -38.90
CA VAL A 14 -3.38 -76.15 -39.53
C VAL A 14 -3.05 -76.18 -41.05
N VAL A 15 -1.78 -76.20 -41.50
CA VAL A 15 -0.76 -77.30 -41.56
C VAL A 15 -1.11 -78.44 -42.54
N GLN A 16 -0.32 -78.58 -43.62
CA GLN A 16 0.38 -79.84 -43.91
C GLN A 16 1.51 -79.67 -44.95
N GLN A 17 2.73 -79.89 -44.47
CA GLN A 17 3.89 -80.24 -45.28
C GLN A 17 3.61 -81.56 -46.03
N SER A 18 3.93 -81.63 -47.32
CA SER A 18 4.43 -82.88 -47.91
C SER A 18 5.39 -82.53 -49.06
N GLY A 19 6.67 -82.40 -48.71
CA GLY A 19 7.74 -82.46 -49.70
C GLY A 19 7.76 -83.86 -50.31
N ILE A 20 7.57 -83.95 -51.62
CA ILE A 20 7.87 -85.16 -52.38
C ILE A 20 9.28 -84.98 -52.95
N GLN A 21 10.20 -85.80 -52.43
CA GLN A 21 11.60 -85.84 -52.82
C GLN A 21 11.74 -86.56 -54.16
N CYS A 22 12.22 -85.88 -55.20
CA CYS A 22 12.63 -86.52 -56.45
C CYS A 22 13.92 -87.30 -56.18
N TYR A 23 13.92 -88.61 -56.47
CA TYR A 23 15.00 -89.54 -56.13
C TYR A 23 16.31 -89.30 -56.93
N ASN A 24 16.43 -88.19 -57.69
CA ASN A 24 17.62 -87.92 -58.51
C ASN A 24 18.19 -86.48 -58.45
N CYS A 25 17.51 -85.46 -57.90
CA CYS A 25 17.98 -84.06 -57.97
C CYS A 25 17.74 -83.28 -56.65
N LYS A 26 18.81 -82.84 -55.98
CA LYS A 26 18.77 -82.08 -54.72
C LYS A 26 18.82 -80.54 -54.91
N VAL A 27 17.80 -79.90 -55.49
CA VAL A 27 17.60 -78.43 -55.42
C VAL A 27 16.09 -78.12 -55.50
N PHE A 28 15.59 -77.22 -54.66
CA PHE A 28 14.25 -76.61 -54.80
C PHE A 28 14.38 -75.38 -55.67
N ASP A 29 14.01 -75.49 -56.94
CA ASP A 29 13.39 -74.42 -57.73
C ASP A 29 13.12 -74.94 -59.15
N HIS A 30 11.90 -74.68 -59.63
CA HIS A 30 11.44 -74.50 -61.02
C HIS A 30 10.02 -75.05 -61.22
N PHE A 31 9.08 -74.13 -61.47
CA PHE A 31 7.78 -74.42 -62.07
C PHE A 31 8.00 -74.92 -63.51
N ALA A 32 7.84 -76.22 -63.72
CA ALA A 32 7.83 -76.83 -65.04
C ALA A 32 6.48 -76.58 -65.75
N LYS A 33 6.41 -75.54 -66.57
CA LYS A 33 5.40 -75.40 -67.64
C LYS A 33 6.02 -74.94 -68.96
N GLU A 34 7.12 -75.58 -69.36
CA GLU A 34 7.54 -75.58 -70.77
C GLU A 34 7.09 -76.90 -71.41
N ARG A 35 5.81 -76.98 -71.83
CA ARG A 35 5.48 -77.85 -72.96
C ARG A 35 5.97 -77.12 -74.22
N ARG A 36 7.04 -77.62 -74.83
CA ARG A 36 7.43 -77.25 -76.19
C ARG A 36 6.25 -77.55 -77.14
N LYS A 37 5.49 -76.52 -77.50
CA LYS A 37 4.46 -76.58 -78.55
C LYS A 37 5.16 -76.79 -79.91
N PRO A 38 4.58 -77.54 -80.87
CA PRO A 38 5.13 -77.61 -82.22
C PRO A 38 5.09 -76.21 -82.84
N LYS A 39 6.24 -75.70 -83.32
CA LYS A 39 6.25 -74.51 -84.17
C LYS A 39 5.51 -74.87 -85.46
N ARG A 40 4.27 -74.39 -85.61
CA ARG A 40 3.56 -74.48 -86.90
C ARG A 40 4.29 -73.61 -87.92
N VAL A 41 4.39 -74.11 -89.15
CA VAL A 41 4.92 -73.31 -90.26
C VAL A 41 3.92 -72.18 -90.52
N LYS A 42 4.40 -70.93 -90.55
CA LYS A 42 3.59 -69.74 -90.83
C LYS A 42 3.33 -69.62 -92.34
N ASP A 43 2.65 -70.61 -92.91
CA ASP A 43 2.28 -70.63 -94.32
C ASP A 43 0.91 -69.95 -94.56
N SER A 44 0.46 -69.91 -95.83
CA SER A 44 -0.83 -69.30 -96.19
C SER A 44 -2.01 -69.98 -95.48
N ALA A 45 -1.94 -71.30 -95.26
CA ALA A 45 -2.99 -72.03 -94.57
C ALA A 45 -3.06 -71.64 -93.09
N TYR A 46 -1.91 -71.50 -92.42
CA TYR A 46 -1.80 -71.03 -91.03
C TYR A 46 -2.46 -69.67 -90.83
N HIS A 47 -2.17 -68.71 -91.71
CA HIS A 47 -2.72 -67.36 -91.60
C HIS A 47 -4.23 -67.31 -91.94
N LYS A 48 -4.69 -68.07 -92.95
CA LYS A 48 -6.12 -68.16 -93.29
C LYS A 48 -6.95 -68.83 -92.20
N GLU A 49 -6.45 -69.93 -91.62
CA GLU A 49 -7.12 -70.62 -90.52
C GLU A 49 -7.20 -69.72 -89.27
N LYS A 50 -6.11 -69.00 -88.97
CA LYS A 50 -6.09 -68.03 -87.86
C LYS A 50 -7.11 -66.91 -88.06
N MET A 51 -7.20 -66.34 -89.26
CA MET A 51 -8.19 -65.31 -89.60
C MET A 51 -9.64 -65.79 -89.43
N LEU A 52 -9.93 -67.02 -89.85
CA LEU A 52 -11.26 -67.61 -89.71
C LEU A 52 -11.65 -67.79 -88.24
N LEU A 53 -10.70 -68.18 -87.38
CA LEU A 53 -10.96 -68.32 -85.94
C LEU A 53 -11.17 -66.97 -85.24
N CYS A 54 -10.42 -65.91 -85.59
CA CYS A 54 -10.68 -64.56 -85.08
C CYS A 54 -12.09 -64.09 -85.47
N LYS A 55 -12.49 -64.27 -86.74
CA LYS A 55 -13.84 -63.92 -87.22
C LYS A 55 -14.95 -64.73 -86.55
N GLN A 56 -14.68 -65.96 -86.10
CA GLN A 56 -15.62 -66.76 -85.32
C GLN A 56 -15.72 -66.27 -83.87
N ALA A 57 -14.59 -65.92 -83.25
CA ALA A 57 -14.54 -65.38 -81.89
C ALA A 57 -15.23 -64.01 -81.77
N GLU A 58 -15.02 -63.11 -82.72
CA GLU A 58 -15.69 -61.79 -82.77
C GLU A 58 -17.20 -61.90 -82.92
N LYS A 59 -17.67 -62.93 -83.63
CA LYS A 59 -19.11 -63.26 -83.76
C LYS A 59 -19.66 -63.98 -82.52
N GLY A 60 -18.87 -64.12 -81.45
CA GLY A 60 -19.28 -64.70 -80.18
C GLY A 60 -19.47 -66.22 -80.20
N VAL A 61 -18.91 -66.92 -81.19
CA VAL A 61 -19.01 -68.39 -81.30
C VAL A 61 -18.01 -69.04 -80.33
N PRO A 62 -18.43 -69.99 -79.46
CA PRO A 62 -17.51 -70.63 -78.51
C PRO A 62 -16.43 -71.46 -79.24
N LEU A 63 -15.16 -71.15 -78.98
CA LEU A 63 -14.01 -71.90 -79.49
C LEU A 63 -13.57 -73.00 -78.51
N GLN A 64 -12.94 -74.07 -79.02
CA GLN A 64 -12.35 -75.12 -78.19
C GLN A 64 -11.14 -74.57 -77.40
N ALA A 65 -10.85 -75.15 -76.22
CA ALA A 65 -9.80 -74.66 -75.33
C ALA A 65 -8.41 -74.53 -76.00
N GLU A 66 -8.06 -75.45 -76.89
CA GLU A 66 -6.79 -75.40 -77.65
C GLU A 66 -6.75 -74.28 -78.71
N GLN A 67 -7.90 -73.87 -79.24
CA GLN A 67 -8.01 -72.75 -80.21
C GLN A 67 -7.96 -71.40 -79.50
N SER A 68 -8.59 -71.28 -78.33
CA SER A 68 -8.52 -70.09 -77.48
C SER A 68 -7.09 -69.86 -76.96
N ASP A 69 -6.41 -70.92 -76.51
CA ASP A 69 -5.00 -70.86 -76.10
C ASP A 69 -4.06 -70.50 -77.27
N TRP A 70 -4.44 -70.79 -78.52
CA TRP A 70 -3.66 -70.39 -79.71
C TRP A 70 -3.82 -68.91 -80.06
N LEU A 71 -4.98 -68.31 -79.81
CA LEU A 71 -5.22 -66.88 -80.01
C LEU A 71 -4.60 -66.02 -78.90
N ALA A 72 -4.56 -66.50 -77.65
CA ALA A 72 -4.07 -65.74 -76.48
C ALA A 72 -2.54 -65.56 -76.41
N ASP A 73 -1.76 -66.36 -77.15
CA ASP A 73 -0.29 -66.40 -77.09
C ASP A 73 0.42 -65.31 -77.95
N MET A 74 -0.25 -64.23 -78.36
CA MET A 74 0.25 -63.26 -79.36
C MET A 74 0.01 -61.80 -78.97
N ASP A 75 1.08 -61.02 -78.79
CA ASP A 75 1.08 -59.54 -78.58
C ASP A 75 1.10 -58.71 -79.89
N GLU A 76 1.06 -59.36 -81.07
CA GLU A 76 1.09 -58.67 -82.37
C GLU A 76 -0.32 -58.61 -82.99
N GLU A 77 -0.88 -57.40 -83.03
CA GLU A 77 -2.09 -57.04 -83.77
C GLU A 77 -1.81 -57.21 -85.27
N ILE A 78 -2.51 -58.12 -85.95
CA ILE A 78 -2.34 -58.36 -87.39
C ILE A 78 -3.28 -57.42 -88.13
N ASP A 79 -2.71 -56.44 -88.84
CA ASP A 79 -3.49 -55.59 -89.76
C ASP A 79 -3.97 -56.45 -90.95
N GLU A 80 -5.28 -56.73 -90.95
CA GLU A 80 -5.95 -57.54 -91.96
C GLU A 80 -5.74 -56.96 -93.38
N GLN A 81 -5.62 -55.64 -93.49
CA GLN A 81 -5.42 -54.93 -94.75
C GLN A 81 -3.98 -55.05 -95.26
N GLU A 82 -2.99 -55.01 -94.38
CA GLU A 82 -1.58 -55.18 -94.73
C GLU A 82 -1.29 -56.62 -95.19
N LEU A 83 -1.93 -57.61 -94.55
CA LEU A 83 -1.78 -59.02 -94.91
C LEU A 83 -2.45 -59.36 -96.25
N GLU A 84 -3.66 -58.85 -96.50
CA GLU A 84 -4.38 -58.99 -97.78
C GLU A 84 -3.57 -58.34 -98.92
N ALA A 85 -3.00 -57.15 -98.68
CA ALA A 85 -2.15 -56.47 -99.66
C ALA A 85 -0.86 -57.26 -99.96
N HIS A 86 -0.20 -57.79 -98.93
CA HIS A 86 1.02 -58.58 -99.10
C HIS A 86 0.77 -59.87 -99.91
N TYR A 87 -0.34 -60.58 -99.66
CA TYR A 87 -0.67 -61.78 -100.42
C TYR A 87 -1.22 -61.51 -101.82
N SER A 88 -1.97 -60.41 -102.02
CA SER A 88 -2.39 -59.94 -103.36
C SER A 88 -1.18 -59.58 -104.23
N TYR A 89 -0.15 -58.96 -103.63
CA TYR A 89 1.11 -58.66 -104.30
C TYR A 89 1.91 -59.93 -104.66
N MET A 90 2.01 -60.89 -103.74
CA MET A 90 2.66 -62.19 -104.01
C MET A 90 1.95 -62.99 -105.12
N ALA A 91 0.62 -62.94 -105.19
CA ALA A 91 -0.16 -63.55 -106.27
C ALA A 91 0.10 -62.88 -107.63
N LYS A 92 0.23 -61.55 -107.67
CA LYS A 92 0.61 -60.81 -108.88
C LYS A 92 2.03 -61.12 -109.34
N ILE A 93 2.96 -61.39 -108.44
CA ILE A 93 4.34 -61.79 -108.80
C ILE A 93 4.36 -63.18 -109.44
N GLN A 94 3.56 -64.13 -108.94
CA GLN A 94 3.44 -65.48 -109.55
C GLN A 94 2.81 -65.47 -110.94
N GLU A 95 1.99 -64.46 -111.27
CA GLU A 95 1.36 -64.29 -112.58
C GLU A 95 2.29 -63.64 -113.62
N ASN A 96 3.38 -62.98 -113.18
CA ASN A 96 4.25 -62.18 -114.05
C ASN A 96 5.52 -62.92 -114.54
N ASP A 97 5.78 -64.13 -114.05
CA ASP A 97 6.91 -64.98 -114.50
C ASP A 97 6.69 -65.66 -115.88
N GLN A 98 5.58 -65.36 -116.57
CA GLN A 98 5.28 -65.88 -117.92
C GLN A 98 5.34 -64.85 -119.06
N ASN A 99 5.74 -63.60 -118.78
CA ASN A 99 5.93 -62.59 -119.82
C ASN A 99 7.39 -62.13 -119.88
N ASP A 100 8.24 -63.02 -120.40
CA ASP A 100 9.56 -62.66 -120.92
C ASP A 100 9.35 -62.03 -122.31
N VAL A 101 9.14 -60.71 -122.37
CA VAL A 101 9.46 -59.78 -123.47
C VAL A 101 8.81 -58.41 -123.20
N GLU A 102 9.64 -57.36 -123.27
CA GLU A 102 9.45 -55.91 -122.97
C GLU A 102 10.10 -55.53 -121.62
N CYS A 103 11.00 -54.55 -121.47
CA CYS A 103 11.68 -53.63 -122.35
C CYS A 103 12.99 -53.22 -121.61
N GLU A 104 14.13 -53.06 -122.30
CA GLU A 104 15.37 -52.56 -121.66
C GLU A 104 15.16 -51.19 -120.98
N ASP A 105 14.17 -50.41 -121.40
CA ASP A 105 13.81 -49.12 -120.80
C ASP A 105 13.21 -49.24 -119.40
N GLU A 106 12.41 -50.27 -119.10
CA GLU A 106 11.85 -50.45 -117.75
C GLU A 106 12.93 -50.86 -116.74
N ARG A 107 13.89 -51.67 -117.19
CA ARG A 107 15.09 -52.00 -116.38
C ARG A 107 15.94 -50.76 -116.11
N ALA A 108 16.04 -49.84 -117.07
CA ALA A 108 16.74 -48.56 -116.89
C ALA A 108 16.00 -47.61 -115.94
N VAL A 109 14.66 -47.53 -116.02
CA VAL A 109 13.83 -46.76 -115.07
C VAL A 109 13.93 -47.33 -113.66
N LEU A 110 13.85 -48.65 -113.52
CA LEU A 110 14.01 -49.34 -112.23
C LEU A 110 15.40 -49.12 -111.64
N ALA A 111 16.46 -49.19 -112.45
CA ALA A 111 17.82 -48.91 -112.02
C ALA A 111 17.99 -47.47 -111.52
N ASN A 112 17.43 -46.48 -112.21
CA ASN A 112 17.42 -45.08 -111.76
C ASN A 112 16.64 -44.90 -110.45
N LEU A 113 15.50 -45.56 -110.31
CA LEU A 113 14.71 -45.53 -109.07
C LEU A 113 15.49 -46.13 -107.89
N ILE A 114 16.19 -47.24 -108.12
CA ILE A 114 17.05 -47.90 -107.13
C ILE A 114 18.19 -46.97 -106.70
N VAL A 115 18.83 -46.27 -107.64
CA VAL A 115 19.90 -45.30 -107.34
C VAL A 115 19.37 -44.13 -106.51
N ASN A 116 18.20 -43.57 -106.85
CA ASN A 116 17.59 -42.47 -106.09
C ASN A 116 17.20 -42.91 -104.67
N LEU A 117 16.57 -44.08 -104.53
CA LEU A 117 16.23 -44.65 -103.21
C LEU A 117 17.50 -44.93 -102.39
N LYS A 118 18.60 -45.34 -103.03
CA LYS A 118 19.88 -45.53 -102.35
C LYS A 118 20.40 -44.21 -101.78
N LEU A 119 20.35 -43.13 -102.56
CA LEU A 119 20.74 -41.79 -102.14
C LEU A 119 19.87 -41.29 -100.98
N ASP A 120 18.55 -41.45 -101.07
CA ASP A 120 17.62 -41.07 -100.00
C ASP A 120 17.88 -41.85 -98.69
N VAL A 121 18.21 -43.13 -98.78
CA VAL A 121 18.60 -43.96 -97.63
C VAL A 121 19.90 -43.45 -96.99
N ASP A 122 20.89 -43.11 -97.79
CA ASP A 122 22.17 -42.58 -97.30
C ASP A 122 22.00 -41.18 -96.66
N GLU A 123 21.15 -40.33 -97.24
CA GLU A 123 20.80 -39.02 -96.69
C GLU A 123 20.02 -39.16 -95.37
N ASN A 124 19.04 -40.08 -95.30
CA ASN A 124 18.32 -40.41 -94.06
C ASN A 124 19.25 -40.93 -92.96
N LYS A 125 20.23 -41.76 -93.32
CA LYS A 125 21.25 -42.24 -92.37
C LYS A 125 22.11 -41.10 -91.82
N LYS A 126 22.43 -40.10 -92.66
CA LYS A 126 23.15 -38.88 -92.27
C LYS A 126 22.30 -38.02 -91.33
N ILE A 127 21.02 -37.83 -91.63
CA ILE A 127 20.05 -37.11 -90.77
C ILE A 127 19.93 -37.81 -89.41
N GLN A 128 19.73 -39.14 -89.39
CA GLN A 128 19.67 -39.90 -88.13
C GLN A 128 20.93 -39.73 -87.28
N LYS A 129 22.12 -39.71 -87.90
CA LYS A 129 23.38 -39.51 -87.19
C LYS A 129 23.48 -38.10 -86.58
N GLN A 130 23.04 -37.07 -87.32
CA GLN A 130 22.96 -35.70 -86.82
C GLN A 130 21.95 -35.57 -85.67
N LEU A 131 20.77 -36.21 -85.80
CA LEU A 131 19.73 -36.21 -84.77
C LEU A 131 20.21 -36.89 -83.48
N LYS A 132 20.92 -38.03 -83.57
CA LYS A 132 21.54 -38.66 -82.40
C LYS A 132 22.58 -37.75 -81.74
N LYS A 133 23.40 -37.05 -82.53
CA LYS A 133 24.39 -36.08 -82.02
C LYS A 133 23.72 -34.90 -81.31
N ALA A 134 22.61 -34.39 -81.85
CA ALA A 134 21.84 -33.30 -81.26
C ALA A 134 21.05 -33.72 -80.00
N ASN A 135 20.56 -34.96 -79.94
CA ASN A 135 19.79 -35.45 -78.78
C ASN A 135 20.66 -35.79 -77.56
N THR A 136 21.95 -36.09 -77.75
CA THR A 136 22.86 -36.43 -76.65
C THR A 136 23.00 -35.30 -75.60
N PRO A 137 23.27 -34.03 -75.97
CA PRO A 137 23.33 -32.93 -74.99
C PRO A 137 21.97 -32.67 -74.34
N LEU A 138 20.87 -32.74 -75.09
CA LEU A 138 19.52 -32.55 -74.54
C LEU A 138 19.16 -33.61 -73.49
N ALA A 139 19.52 -34.87 -73.73
CA ALA A 139 19.31 -35.94 -72.75
C ALA A 139 20.13 -35.74 -71.47
N HIS A 140 21.38 -35.25 -71.61
CA HIS A 140 22.22 -34.91 -70.47
C HIS A 140 21.65 -33.71 -69.68
N GLU A 141 21.23 -32.64 -70.35
CA GLU A 141 20.55 -31.50 -69.71
C GLU A 141 19.28 -31.93 -68.99
N LEU A 142 18.47 -32.83 -69.57
CA LEU A 142 17.27 -33.36 -68.92
C LEU A 142 17.60 -34.11 -67.62
N VAL A 143 18.67 -34.92 -67.60
CA VAL A 143 19.12 -35.62 -66.39
C VAL A 143 19.62 -34.63 -65.34
N GLN A 144 20.38 -33.60 -65.74
CA GLN A 144 20.81 -32.54 -64.84
C GLN A 144 19.63 -31.77 -64.24
N CYS A 145 18.65 -31.37 -65.06
CA CYS A 145 17.44 -30.70 -64.61
C CYS A 145 16.65 -31.55 -63.61
N LYS A 146 16.54 -32.87 -63.83
CA LYS A 146 15.91 -33.78 -62.85
C LYS A 146 16.66 -33.82 -61.52
N SER A 147 17.99 -33.85 -61.56
CA SER A 147 18.82 -33.81 -60.34
C SER A 147 18.63 -32.50 -59.57
N ILE A 148 18.68 -31.36 -60.27
CA ILE A 148 18.46 -30.04 -59.68
C ILE A 148 17.04 -29.95 -59.08
N LEU A 149 16.03 -30.46 -59.79
CA LEU A 149 14.65 -30.47 -59.30
C LEU A 149 14.50 -31.30 -58.02
N ALA A 150 15.15 -32.47 -57.94
CA ALA A 150 15.13 -33.30 -56.76
C ALA A 150 15.81 -32.61 -55.56
N GLU A 151 16.97 -31.99 -55.78
CA GLU A 151 17.71 -31.27 -54.73
C GLU A 151 16.94 -30.03 -54.23
N THR A 152 16.37 -29.24 -55.14
CA THR A 152 15.53 -28.08 -54.79
C THR A 152 14.24 -28.46 -54.08
N SER A 153 13.64 -29.60 -54.44
CA SER A 153 12.46 -30.11 -53.73
C SER A 153 12.80 -30.52 -52.30
N LYS A 154 13.95 -31.17 -52.11
CA LYS A 154 14.45 -31.56 -50.78
C LYS A 154 14.74 -30.33 -49.91
N THR A 155 15.43 -29.32 -50.45
CA THR A 155 15.72 -28.10 -49.69
C THR A 155 14.47 -27.30 -49.35
N LEU A 156 13.46 -27.31 -50.21
CA LEU A 156 12.15 -26.70 -49.93
C LEU A 156 11.42 -27.43 -48.79
N GLU A 157 11.47 -28.76 -48.75
CA GLU A 157 10.90 -29.55 -47.66
C GLU A 157 11.58 -29.24 -46.32
N GLU A 158 12.92 -29.20 -46.30
CA GLU A 158 13.71 -28.80 -45.13
C GLU A 158 13.34 -27.38 -44.65
N SER A 159 13.24 -26.43 -45.59
CA SER A 159 12.84 -25.05 -45.30
C SER A 159 11.43 -24.95 -44.71
N ASN A 160 10.47 -25.70 -45.27
CA ASN A 160 9.11 -25.78 -44.72
C ASN A 160 9.11 -26.35 -43.30
N SER A 161 9.88 -27.41 -43.05
CA SER A 161 10.01 -27.98 -41.70
C SER A 161 10.58 -26.97 -40.69
N VAL A 162 11.58 -26.17 -41.08
CA VAL A 162 12.13 -25.11 -40.23
C VAL A 162 11.09 -24.04 -39.95
N ARG A 163 10.36 -23.58 -40.98
CA ARG A 163 9.27 -22.61 -40.83
C ARG A 163 8.21 -23.10 -39.85
N ASP A 164 7.78 -24.35 -40.00
CA ASP A 164 6.71 -24.93 -39.18
C ASP A 164 7.18 -25.07 -37.71
N SER A 165 8.44 -25.44 -37.48
CA SER A 165 9.05 -25.42 -36.14
C SER A 165 9.07 -24.01 -35.54
N CYS A 166 9.44 -22.99 -36.32
CA CYS A 166 9.43 -21.60 -35.87
C CYS A 166 8.01 -21.11 -35.50
N LEU A 167 6.99 -21.51 -36.26
CA LEU A 167 5.60 -21.18 -35.97
C LEU A 167 5.13 -21.77 -34.63
N VAL A 168 5.49 -23.03 -34.33
CA VAL A 168 5.18 -23.67 -33.04
C VAL A 168 5.83 -22.92 -31.87
N VAL A 169 7.10 -22.51 -32.03
CA VAL A 169 7.80 -21.71 -31.00
C VAL A 169 7.11 -20.36 -30.79
N LEU A 170 6.73 -19.67 -31.87
CA LEU A 170 6.02 -18.40 -31.80
C LEU A 170 4.65 -18.54 -31.11
N GLN A 171 3.88 -19.57 -31.46
CA GLN A 171 2.60 -19.86 -30.80
C GLN A 171 2.77 -20.13 -29.30
N THR A 172 3.82 -20.88 -28.93
CA THR A 172 4.15 -21.14 -27.52
C THR A 172 4.47 -19.85 -26.77
N LYS A 173 5.28 -18.97 -27.37
CA LYS A 173 5.62 -17.66 -26.80
C LYS A 173 4.40 -16.75 -26.69
N GLN A 174 3.49 -16.80 -27.66
CA GLN A 174 2.23 -16.06 -27.61
C GLN A 174 1.35 -16.54 -26.45
N ILE A 175 1.24 -17.84 -26.22
CA ILE A 175 0.51 -18.40 -25.08
C ILE A 175 1.14 -17.99 -23.74
N GLU A 176 2.48 -18.02 -23.64
CA GLU A 176 3.20 -17.53 -22.45
C GLU A 176 2.91 -16.04 -22.18
N PHE A 177 2.90 -15.21 -23.23
CA PHE A 177 2.60 -13.79 -23.13
C PHE A 177 1.16 -13.53 -22.65
N GLU A 178 0.17 -14.24 -23.19
CA GLU A 178 -1.22 -14.11 -22.72
C GLU A 178 -1.40 -14.57 -21.26
N LYS A 179 -0.67 -15.62 -20.83
CA LYS A 179 -0.63 -16.03 -19.42
C LYS A 179 -0.04 -14.93 -18.54
N TYR A 180 1.05 -14.29 -18.97
CA TYR A 180 1.66 -13.17 -18.25
C TYR A 180 0.70 -11.99 -18.13
N LYS A 181 0.00 -11.64 -19.21
CA LYS A 181 -1.03 -10.59 -19.22
C LYS A 181 -2.14 -10.88 -18.22
N ALA A 182 -2.71 -12.09 -18.26
CA ALA A 182 -3.75 -12.52 -17.33
C ALA A 182 -3.26 -12.58 -15.86
N TYR A 183 -1.99 -12.91 -15.62
CA TYR A 183 -1.39 -12.84 -14.28
C TYR A 183 -1.30 -11.38 -13.81
N ASN A 184 -0.82 -10.48 -14.66
CA ASN A 184 -0.70 -9.06 -14.33
C ASN A 184 -2.08 -8.44 -14.03
N ASP A 185 -3.10 -8.77 -14.83
CA ASP A 185 -4.48 -8.32 -14.61
C ASP A 185 -5.07 -8.82 -13.27
N ARG A 186 -4.68 -10.01 -12.82
CA ARG A 186 -5.12 -10.58 -11.52
C ARG A 186 -4.35 -10.04 -10.32
N THR A 187 -3.09 -9.68 -10.51
CA THR A 187 -2.19 -9.26 -9.42
C THR A 187 -2.39 -7.79 -9.06
N VAL A 188 -3.12 -7.06 -9.89
CA VAL A 188 -3.27 -5.61 -9.82
C VAL A 188 -4.75 -5.25 -9.75
N ASP A 189 -5.32 -5.39 -8.57
CA ASP A 189 -6.60 -4.75 -8.24
C ASP A 189 -6.29 -3.33 -7.71
N TYR A 190 -5.69 -2.50 -8.58
CA TYR A 190 -5.37 -1.11 -8.24
C TYR A 190 -6.64 -0.38 -7.76
N ASP A 191 -7.79 -0.67 -8.36
CA ASP A 191 -9.08 -0.11 -7.97
C ASP A 191 -9.46 -0.47 -6.52
N LYS A 192 -9.21 -1.70 -6.07
CA LYS A 192 -9.43 -2.09 -4.66
C LYS A 192 -8.43 -1.46 -3.71
N LEU A 193 -7.17 -1.30 -4.13
CA LEU A 193 -6.18 -0.61 -3.32
C LEU A 193 -6.49 0.88 -3.22
N GLU A 194 -6.90 1.51 -4.32
CA GLU A 194 -7.32 2.90 -4.41
C GLU A 194 -8.57 3.14 -3.56
N ARG A 195 -9.58 2.26 -3.63
CA ARG A 195 -10.76 2.34 -2.74
C ARG A 195 -10.36 2.26 -1.27
N LYS A 196 -9.51 1.31 -0.88
CA LYS A 196 -9.02 1.18 0.50
C LYS A 196 -8.21 2.41 0.95
N LEU A 197 -7.40 2.98 0.05
CA LEU A 197 -6.63 4.18 0.31
C LEU A 197 -7.57 5.37 0.55
N ASN A 198 -8.57 5.55 -0.32
CA ASN A 198 -9.55 6.62 -0.22
C ASN A 198 -10.42 6.49 1.05
N GLU A 199 -10.85 5.28 1.41
CA GLU A 199 -11.52 5.02 2.69
C GLU A 199 -10.64 5.40 3.89
N THR A 200 -9.36 5.02 3.86
CA THR A 200 -8.41 5.33 4.93
C THR A 200 -8.15 6.83 5.05
N LEU A 201 -8.01 7.53 3.91
CA LEU A 201 -7.87 8.99 3.85
C LEU A 201 -9.12 9.69 4.39
N GLY A 202 -10.32 9.19 4.06
CA GLY A 202 -11.57 9.70 4.61
C GLY A 202 -11.66 9.57 6.13
N LEU A 203 -11.30 8.41 6.68
CA LEU A 203 -11.25 8.19 8.13
C LEU A 203 -10.23 9.10 8.82
N LEU A 204 -9.07 9.34 8.20
CA LEU A 204 -8.04 10.23 8.74
C LEU A 204 -8.50 11.69 8.73
N ALA A 205 -9.16 12.12 7.65
CA ALA A 205 -9.74 13.46 7.55
C ALA A 205 -10.80 13.70 8.64
N GLN A 206 -11.67 12.71 8.90
CA GLN A 206 -12.67 12.82 9.97
C GLN A 206 -12.00 12.94 11.34
N LYS A 207 -11.02 12.07 11.65
CA LYS A 207 -10.26 12.16 12.92
C LYS A 207 -9.58 13.52 13.09
N TYR A 208 -9.05 14.10 12.01
CA TYR A 208 -8.45 15.42 12.04
C TYR A 208 -9.47 16.52 12.39
N ILE A 209 -10.68 16.44 11.83
CA ILE A 209 -11.79 17.35 12.17
C ILE A 209 -12.16 17.21 13.65
N ASP A 210 -12.37 15.99 14.14
CA ASP A 210 -12.73 15.71 15.53
C ASP A 210 -11.68 16.27 16.52
N ILE A 211 -10.39 16.05 16.23
CA ILE A 211 -9.29 16.60 17.04
C ILE A 211 -9.30 18.13 17.00
N LYS A 212 -9.48 18.73 15.82
CA LYS A 212 -9.51 20.18 15.66
C LYS A 212 -10.65 20.82 16.44
N GLU A 213 -11.84 20.22 16.41
CA GLU A 213 -13.00 20.67 17.19
C GLU A 213 -12.77 20.49 18.70
N GLY A 214 -12.22 19.35 19.12
CA GLY A 214 -11.85 19.12 20.51
C GLY A 214 -10.83 20.13 21.04
N LEU A 215 -9.86 20.54 20.22
CA LEU A 215 -8.90 21.59 20.58
C LEU A 215 -9.55 22.97 20.69
N LYS A 216 -10.49 23.31 19.81
CA LYS A 216 -11.28 24.56 19.92
C LYS A 216 -12.07 24.61 21.23
N LEU A 217 -12.71 23.50 21.60
CA LEU A 217 -13.48 23.41 22.84
C LEU A 217 -12.57 23.61 24.06
N LYS A 218 -11.42 22.92 24.11
CA LYS A 218 -10.44 23.10 25.19
C LYS A 218 -9.90 24.53 25.29
N ALA A 219 -9.67 25.19 24.15
CA ALA A 219 -9.24 26.59 24.14
C ALA A 219 -10.31 27.51 24.76
N TYR A 220 -11.59 27.27 24.45
CA TYR A 220 -12.71 27.99 25.08
C TYR A 220 -12.78 27.74 26.59
N GLU A 221 -12.69 26.48 27.04
CA GLU A 221 -12.67 26.13 28.47
C GLU A 221 -11.53 26.82 29.22
N ILE A 222 -10.31 26.82 28.66
CA ILE A 222 -9.15 27.51 29.23
C ILE A 222 -9.40 29.02 29.33
N SER A 223 -10.03 29.63 28.31
CA SER A 223 -10.39 31.04 28.33
C SER A 223 -11.35 31.37 29.48
N VAL A 224 -12.39 30.55 29.68
CA VAL A 224 -13.35 30.73 30.78
C VAL A 224 -12.68 30.56 32.15
N VAL A 225 -11.80 29.57 32.30
CA VAL A 225 -11.05 29.37 33.55
C VAL A 225 -10.13 30.56 33.83
N LYS A 226 -9.46 31.10 32.80
CA LYS A 226 -8.60 32.28 32.94
C LYS A 226 -9.39 33.51 33.38
N GLU A 227 -10.55 33.76 32.78
CA GLU A 227 -11.42 34.88 33.18
C GLU A 227 -11.87 34.77 34.65
N LYS A 228 -12.28 33.57 35.08
CA LYS A 228 -12.62 33.33 36.50
C LYS A 228 -11.43 33.50 37.44
N HIS A 229 -10.24 33.06 37.02
CA HIS A 229 -9.02 33.25 37.79
C HIS A 229 -8.70 34.74 37.95
N ASP A 230 -8.75 35.51 36.87
CA ASP A 230 -8.49 36.95 36.89
C ASP A 230 -9.48 37.70 37.81
N GLU A 231 -10.77 37.32 37.79
CA GLU A 231 -11.78 37.89 38.69
C GLU A 231 -11.52 37.52 40.17
N LEU A 232 -11.14 36.27 40.45
CA LEU A 232 -10.76 35.85 41.81
C LEU A 232 -9.52 36.58 42.31
N VAL A 233 -8.51 36.79 41.46
CA VAL A 233 -7.32 37.58 41.80
C VAL A 233 -7.71 39.01 42.14
N LYS A 234 -8.58 39.64 41.33
CA LYS A 234 -9.08 40.99 41.58
C LYS A 234 -9.84 41.07 42.91
N GLN A 235 -10.71 40.11 43.21
CA GLN A 235 -11.41 40.06 44.49
C GLN A 235 -10.43 39.89 45.66
N SER A 236 -9.46 38.99 45.55
CA SER A 236 -8.44 38.80 46.59
C SER A 236 -7.64 40.07 46.87
N LEU A 237 -7.30 40.85 45.85
CA LEU A 237 -6.59 42.13 46.01
C LEU A 237 -7.45 43.18 46.71
N LEU A 238 -8.74 43.28 46.35
CA LEU A 238 -9.70 44.17 47.02
C LEU A 238 -9.86 43.80 48.50
N THR A 239 -10.02 42.51 48.79
CA THR A 239 -10.12 41.99 50.16
C THR A 239 -8.85 42.30 50.96
N LYS A 240 -7.66 42.07 50.37
CA LYS A 240 -6.38 42.42 51.02
C LYS A 240 -6.29 43.91 51.32
N SER A 241 -6.62 44.77 50.35
CA SER A 241 -6.61 46.23 50.55
C SER A 241 -7.59 46.68 51.63
N HIS A 242 -8.77 46.06 51.72
CA HIS A 242 -9.75 46.36 52.76
C HIS A 242 -9.21 46.02 54.15
N TYR A 243 -8.65 44.82 54.33
CA TYR A 243 -8.05 44.41 55.60
C TYR A 243 -6.83 45.27 55.96
N GLU A 244 -5.97 45.64 55.01
CA GLU A 244 -4.86 46.57 55.26
C GLU A 244 -5.38 47.94 55.75
N GLY A 245 -6.49 48.44 55.20
CA GLY A 245 -7.17 49.64 55.66
C GLY A 245 -7.65 49.52 57.11
N LEU A 246 -8.37 48.45 57.43
CA LEU A 246 -8.88 48.18 58.78
C LEU A 246 -7.74 48.05 59.82
N VAL A 247 -6.63 47.39 59.45
CA VAL A 247 -5.47 47.26 60.32
C VAL A 247 -4.84 48.63 60.58
N LYS A 248 -4.68 49.47 59.55
CA LYS A 248 -4.15 50.84 59.71
C LYS A 248 -5.04 51.69 60.61
N GLU A 249 -6.36 51.61 60.43
CA GLU A 249 -7.33 52.33 61.26
C GLU A 249 -7.24 51.89 62.72
N LYS A 250 -7.22 50.57 62.99
CA LYS A 250 -7.14 50.03 64.34
C LYS A 250 -5.82 50.38 65.04
N ILE A 251 -4.70 50.35 64.32
CA ILE A 251 -3.40 50.79 64.83
C ILE A 251 -3.43 52.29 65.17
N LYS A 252 -4.05 53.12 64.33
CA LYS A 252 -4.20 54.54 64.60
C LYS A 252 -5.01 54.77 65.88
N THR A 253 -6.18 54.15 66.02
CA THR A 253 -6.99 54.26 67.23
C THR A 253 -6.22 53.83 68.47
N GLN A 254 -5.47 52.74 68.40
CA GLN A 254 -4.64 52.27 69.51
C GLN A 254 -3.55 53.27 69.88
N ASN A 255 -2.88 53.88 68.90
CA ASN A 255 -1.87 54.91 69.14
C ASN A 255 -2.48 56.17 69.76
N ASP A 256 -3.64 56.61 69.27
CA ASP A 256 -4.38 57.75 69.82
C ASP A 256 -4.76 57.49 71.29
N SER A 257 -5.22 56.27 71.62
CA SER A 257 -5.48 55.86 73.01
C SER A 257 -4.20 55.84 73.88
N ILE A 258 -3.08 55.33 73.35
CA ILE A 258 -1.79 55.33 74.08
C ILE A 258 -1.34 56.77 74.38
N ALA A 259 -1.48 57.68 73.41
CA ALA A 259 -1.15 59.09 73.59
C ALA A 259 -2.01 59.74 74.68
N PHE A 260 -3.32 59.46 74.69
CA PHE A 260 -4.22 59.94 75.75
C PHE A 260 -3.80 59.45 77.14
N VAL A 261 -3.52 58.15 77.29
CA VAL A 261 -3.05 57.59 78.57
C VAL A 261 -1.72 58.22 79.00
N TYR A 262 -0.83 58.52 78.06
CA TYR A 262 0.44 59.17 78.35
C TYR A 262 0.24 60.60 78.91
N GLU A 263 -0.65 61.39 78.30
CA GLU A 263 -0.97 62.74 78.82
C GLU A 263 -1.66 62.68 80.18
N LEU A 264 -2.64 61.78 80.36
CA LEU A 264 -3.30 61.58 81.66
C LEU A 264 -2.27 61.22 82.76
N LYS A 265 -1.32 60.34 82.45
CA LYS A 265 -0.25 59.96 83.38
C LYS A 265 0.62 61.16 83.76
N LYS A 266 0.93 62.04 82.80
CA LYS A 266 1.74 63.25 83.01
C LYS A 266 1.00 64.24 83.91
N GLU A 267 -0.30 64.43 83.69
CA GLU A 267 -1.16 65.26 84.54
C GLU A 267 -1.26 64.70 85.96
N MET A 268 -1.53 63.40 86.11
CA MET A 268 -1.53 62.73 87.41
C MET A 268 -0.21 62.91 88.16
N HIS A 269 0.94 62.85 87.46
CA HIS A 269 2.24 63.09 88.07
C HIS A 269 2.44 64.55 88.52
N ALA A 270 1.89 65.53 87.78
CA ALA A 270 1.91 66.93 88.18
C ALA A 270 1.03 67.17 89.42
N ASN A 271 -0.17 66.59 89.45
CA ASN A 271 -1.07 66.65 90.59
C ASN A 271 -0.46 65.98 91.83
N LEU A 272 0.24 64.85 91.68
CA LEU A 272 0.94 64.19 92.78
C LEU A 272 2.02 65.10 93.40
N LYS A 273 2.84 65.76 92.57
CA LYS A 273 3.84 66.73 93.07
C LYS A 273 3.21 67.90 93.81
N TYR A 274 2.05 68.37 93.36
CA TYR A 274 1.32 69.42 94.05
C TYR A 274 0.83 68.95 95.43
N ILE A 275 0.32 67.72 95.52
CA ILE A 275 -0.08 67.11 96.79
C ILE A 275 1.12 66.95 97.74
N GLU A 276 2.24 66.42 97.25
CA GLU A 276 3.49 66.30 98.04
C GLU A 276 3.96 67.66 98.59
N SER A 277 3.77 68.75 97.82
CA SER A 277 4.07 70.10 98.28
C SER A 277 3.13 70.57 99.39
N LEU A 278 1.83 70.25 99.30
CA LEU A 278 0.84 70.58 100.33
C LEU A 278 1.08 69.79 101.62
N GLU A 279 1.43 68.51 101.52
CA GLU A 279 1.80 67.68 102.68
C GLU A 279 2.95 68.32 103.46
N LYS A 280 3.99 68.79 102.76
CA LYS A 280 5.11 69.49 103.39
C LYS A 280 4.69 70.78 104.10
N GLU A 281 3.79 71.56 103.50
CA GLU A 281 3.27 72.78 104.11
C GLU A 281 2.41 72.48 105.35
N ILE A 282 1.70 71.36 105.37
CA ILE A 282 0.96 70.87 106.55
C ILE A 282 1.94 70.44 107.65
N ASP A 283 2.99 69.69 107.32
CA ASP A 283 4.01 69.27 108.29
C ASP A 283 4.67 70.50 108.96
N ASP A 284 4.99 71.54 108.18
CA ASP A 284 5.54 72.80 108.69
C ASP A 284 4.54 73.51 109.63
N LEU A 285 3.25 73.57 109.26
CA LEU A 285 2.20 74.15 110.12
C LEU A 285 1.97 73.35 111.40
N GLU A 286 2.10 72.02 111.35
CA GLU A 286 1.96 71.16 112.52
C GLU A 286 3.15 71.33 113.48
N TYR A 287 4.36 71.54 112.96
CA TYR A 287 5.53 71.94 113.74
C TYR A 287 5.31 73.30 114.42
N ASP A 288 4.90 74.33 113.65
CA ASP A 288 4.62 75.67 114.19
C ASP A 288 3.56 75.60 115.29
N LYS A 289 2.48 74.82 115.08
CA LYS A 289 1.44 74.59 116.08
C LYS A 289 1.99 73.97 117.36
N ALA A 290 2.89 72.99 117.27
CA ALA A 290 3.51 72.37 118.42
C ALA A 290 4.43 73.35 119.18
N GLU A 291 5.20 74.18 118.46
CA GLU A 291 6.03 75.23 119.06
C GLU A 291 5.17 76.28 119.79
N PHE A 292 4.10 76.76 119.16
CA PHE A 292 3.12 77.65 119.79
C PHE A 292 2.49 77.02 121.04
N SER A 293 2.13 75.73 120.97
CA SER A 293 1.57 75.01 122.13
C SER A 293 2.58 74.94 123.28
N ASN A 294 3.85 74.62 123.00
CA ASN A 294 4.91 74.60 124.01
C ASN A 294 5.18 75.98 124.61
N MET A 295 5.12 77.05 123.79
CA MET A 295 5.25 78.42 124.27
C MET A 295 4.07 78.80 125.18
N TYR A 296 2.85 78.43 124.80
CA TYR A 296 1.65 78.66 125.61
C TYR A 296 1.71 77.91 126.96
N ASP A 297 2.14 76.65 126.95
CA ASP A 297 2.33 75.84 128.17
C ASP A 297 3.43 76.43 129.06
N SER A 298 4.52 76.94 128.48
CA SER A 298 5.60 77.62 129.22
C SER A 298 5.11 78.89 129.91
N ILE A 299 4.31 79.71 129.22
CA ILE A 299 3.68 80.91 129.80
C ILE A 299 2.71 80.51 130.92
N LEU A 300 1.88 79.49 130.72
CA LEU A 300 1.00 78.93 131.76
C LEU A 300 1.78 78.44 132.98
N GLN A 301 2.93 77.79 132.76
CA GLN A 301 3.80 77.28 133.83
C GLN A 301 4.55 78.40 134.55
N GLU A 302 4.95 79.47 133.86
CA GLU A 302 5.51 80.69 134.46
C GLU A 302 4.45 81.42 135.31
N CYS A 303 3.18 81.44 134.86
CA CYS A 303 2.04 81.90 135.63
C CYS A 303 1.70 81.00 136.84
N ALA A 304 2.05 79.70 136.79
CA ALA A 304 1.81 78.75 137.89
C ALA A 304 3.01 78.58 138.86
N SER A 305 4.23 78.87 138.41
CA SER A 305 5.49 78.71 139.17
C SER A 305 5.94 79.99 139.88
N ASN A 306 5.42 81.15 139.51
CA ASN A 306 5.62 82.36 140.31
C ASN A 306 4.57 82.41 141.43
N ASP A 307 5.02 82.07 142.62
CA ASP A 307 4.39 82.37 143.91
C ASP A 307 4.38 83.89 144.16
N VAL A 308 3.71 84.62 143.28
CA VAL A 308 3.24 85.99 143.46
C VAL A 308 1.77 86.04 143.04
N MET A 309 1.00 85.08 143.56
CA MET A 309 -0.43 84.93 143.28
C MET A 309 -1.31 85.88 144.11
N CYS A 310 -0.78 86.91 144.79
CA CYS A 310 -1.61 87.71 145.73
C CYS A 310 -1.40 89.24 145.73
N THR A 311 -0.47 89.80 144.96
CA THR A 311 -0.27 91.28 144.95
C THR A 311 -0.63 91.98 143.65
N TYR A 312 -0.79 91.26 142.52
CA TYR A 312 -1.20 91.86 141.24
C TYR A 312 -2.72 91.87 140.98
N LEU A 313 -3.50 91.08 141.75
CA LEU A 313 -4.95 90.95 141.59
C LEU A 313 -5.78 92.11 142.18
N HIS A 314 -5.14 93.20 142.63
CA HIS A 314 -5.84 94.42 143.04
C HIS A 314 -5.54 95.65 142.15
N SER A 315 -4.83 95.49 141.03
CA SER A 315 -4.43 96.63 140.18
C SER A 315 -4.58 96.46 138.66
N LEU A 316 -5.30 95.43 138.17
CA LEU A 316 -5.61 95.29 136.73
C LEU A 316 -7.11 95.26 136.48
N SER A 317 -7.76 96.41 136.69
CA SER A 317 -9.07 96.75 136.14
C SER A 317 -8.97 97.24 134.69
N GLY A 318 -8.31 96.46 133.82
CA GLY A 318 -8.21 96.75 132.40
C GLY A 318 -7.19 95.87 131.70
N LEU A 319 -7.65 94.81 131.02
CA LEU A 319 -6.80 94.10 130.07
C LEU A 319 -7.60 93.61 128.87
N ASP A 320 -7.61 94.47 127.85
CA ASP A 320 -8.06 94.25 126.48
C ASP A 320 -7.29 93.10 125.79
N ALA A 321 -6.06 92.81 126.25
CA ALA A 321 -5.14 91.88 125.58
C ALA A 321 -5.53 90.39 125.68
N HIS A 322 -6.21 89.94 126.74
CA HIS A 322 -6.65 88.54 126.84
C HIS A 322 -7.84 88.26 125.91
N THR A 323 -8.79 89.20 125.86
CA THR A 323 -9.92 89.15 124.93
C THR A 323 -9.44 89.26 123.48
N GLU A 324 -8.45 90.09 123.19
CA GLU A 324 -7.83 90.17 121.85
C GLU A 324 -7.11 88.88 121.45
N LEU A 325 -6.30 88.28 122.32
CA LEU A 325 -5.62 87.01 122.03
C LEU A 325 -6.60 85.85 121.82
N GLN A 326 -7.66 85.78 122.63
CA GLN A 326 -8.69 84.76 122.48
C GLN A 326 -9.51 84.96 121.19
N CYS A 327 -9.78 86.21 120.79
CA CYS A 327 -10.37 86.54 119.50
C CYS A 327 -9.44 86.23 118.32
N LEU A 328 -8.14 86.49 118.44
CA LEU A 328 -7.12 86.17 117.42
C LEU A 328 -6.96 84.66 117.22
N TYR A 329 -6.92 83.89 118.31
CA TYR A 329 -6.90 82.43 118.26
C TYR A 329 -8.18 81.88 117.63
N LEU A 330 -9.36 82.36 118.05
CA LEU A 330 -10.63 81.93 117.47
C LEU A 330 -10.77 82.33 115.98
N HIS A 331 -10.21 83.48 115.59
CA HIS A 331 -10.13 83.90 114.20
C HIS A 331 -9.21 82.97 113.40
N LYS A 332 -8.03 82.64 113.93
CA LYS A 332 -7.08 81.72 113.28
C LYS A 332 -7.62 80.30 113.15
N VAL A 333 -8.31 79.78 114.17
CA VAL A 333 -8.99 78.47 114.09
C VAL A 333 -10.07 78.49 113.02
N LYS A 334 -10.88 79.55 112.93
CA LYS A 334 -11.89 79.69 111.85
C LYS A 334 -11.25 79.83 110.46
N GLU A 335 -10.07 80.44 110.37
CA GLU A 335 -9.31 80.56 109.13
C GLU A 335 -8.79 79.18 108.68
N CYS A 336 -8.29 78.36 109.62
CA CYS A 336 -7.92 76.96 109.37
C CYS A 336 -9.12 76.09 108.96
N ASP A 337 -10.27 76.20 109.64
CA ASP A 337 -11.49 75.48 109.29
C ASP A 337 -12.00 75.87 107.89
N CYS A 338 -11.89 77.15 107.53
CA CYS A 338 -12.24 77.66 106.21
C CYS A 338 -11.32 77.10 105.12
N LEU A 339 -10.01 77.03 105.38
CA LEU A 339 -9.03 76.43 104.48
C LEU A 339 -9.26 74.93 104.30
N ALA A 340 -9.53 74.19 105.38
CA ALA A 340 -9.86 72.76 105.33
C ALA A 340 -11.12 72.48 104.50
N LEU A 341 -12.17 73.30 104.66
CA LEU A 341 -13.39 73.23 103.84
C LEU A 341 -13.13 73.53 102.36
N LYS A 342 -12.22 74.47 102.07
CA LYS A 342 -11.84 74.83 100.70
C LYS A 342 -11.08 73.69 100.01
N LEU A 343 -10.10 73.12 100.72
CA LEU A 343 -9.35 71.95 100.26
C LEU A 343 -10.29 70.76 100.02
N SER A 344 -11.18 70.44 100.97
CA SER A 344 -12.15 69.35 100.82
C SER A 344 -13.03 69.49 99.57
N LYS A 345 -13.56 70.71 99.29
CA LYS A 345 -14.36 70.96 98.09
C LYS A 345 -13.54 70.85 96.80
N GLN A 346 -12.28 71.29 96.84
CA GLN A 346 -11.39 71.20 95.68
C GLN A 346 -11.03 69.74 95.39
N THR A 347 -10.77 68.93 96.42
CA THR A 347 -10.56 67.48 96.30
C THR A 347 -11.80 66.77 95.77
N GLU A 348 -13.01 67.11 96.25
CA GLU A 348 -14.27 66.55 95.72
C GLU A 348 -14.51 66.91 94.25
N SER A 349 -14.16 68.13 93.84
CA SER A 349 -14.24 68.57 92.45
C SER A 349 -13.30 67.76 91.55
N VAL A 350 -12.03 67.63 91.95
CA VAL A 350 -11.02 66.88 91.20
C VAL A 350 -11.39 65.40 91.11
N ILE A 351 -11.89 64.80 92.18
CA ILE A 351 -12.35 63.40 92.16
C ILE A 351 -13.54 63.23 91.20
N LYS A 352 -14.50 64.16 91.18
CA LYS A 352 -15.63 64.09 90.23
C LYS A 352 -15.18 64.21 88.79
N GLU A 353 -14.27 65.14 88.49
CA GLU A 353 -13.76 65.39 87.14
C GLU A 353 -13.04 64.14 86.60
N VAL A 354 -12.17 63.55 87.41
CA VAL A 354 -11.48 62.27 87.12
C VAL A 354 -12.48 61.12 86.92
N TYR A 355 -13.58 61.06 87.71
CA TYR A 355 -14.59 60.01 87.57
C TYR A 355 -15.44 60.15 86.30
N THR A 356 -15.69 61.39 85.83
CA THR A 356 -16.40 61.65 84.57
C THR A 356 -15.55 61.43 83.33
N GLU A 357 -14.22 61.50 83.42
CA GLU A 357 -13.33 61.22 82.30
C GLU A 357 -12.97 59.72 82.16
N LEU A 358 -13.18 58.93 83.21
CA LEU A 358 -12.95 57.48 83.24
C LEU A 358 -14.17 56.63 82.86
N LEU A 359 -15.35 57.25 82.73
CA LEU A 359 -16.62 56.64 82.29
C LEU A 359 -16.90 57.01 80.83
#